data_AF-A0A958THW6-F1
#
_entry.id   AF-A0A958THW6-F1
#
_cell.length_a   1.000
_cell.length_b   1.000
_cell.length_c   1.000
_cell.angle_alpha   90.00
_cell.angle_beta   90.00
_cell.angle_gamma   90.00
#
_symmetry.space_group_name_H-M   'P 1'
#
loop_
_entity.id
_entity.type
_entity.pdbx_description
1 polymer ?
#
loop_
_entity_poly.entity_id
_entity_poly.type
_entity_poly.pdbx_seq_one_letter_code
_entity_poly.pdbx_strand_id
1 'polypeptide(L)'
;LAQSKNESYLSDFKEIKQIHLDLLFQLIPTQNEAAKDYLESKLHALKSLLDGIYLINELSPKTSDKLVSFGELLSSYIIAEAMKHRGINTVRKNSQELIVTNSNFTKAEVNYKKTNAAIQTYFKEVTQSITILPGFISKSESGDITTLGRGGSDFTAAIVAAALHVEQLEIWTDVSGMFTANPKLVKQAYPIERLSYQEAMELSHFGAKVLYPPTVQPVLDLNIPIHIKNTLEPDAIGTIITNENTNSTATIAKGISNISNIALLTLQGNGMVGIPGFSKRLFETLAQEKINVILITQASSEHSICFGIDDTNAQKAKTAIDTAFENEISLHKIDPLLVETDLSIVALVGDHMKNHQGISGKMFSALGKNNINIRAIAQGASEKNISTVIAQKDVKKALNTLHEAFFEGNIKQLNVFITGVGNVGERLVEQIKQQRKYLKDNLKINLRVIGLSNSRTMIFDDNGLALKNWKDDLKQGETASLQGFLDRIKLLN
;
A
#
# COMPACT_ATOMS: atom_id res chain seq x y z
N LEU A 1 -2.92 11.19 26.66
CA LEU A 1 -2.80 12.47 27.39
C LEU A 1 -3.64 12.49 28.67
N ALA A 2 -4.98 12.41 28.57
CA ALA A 2 -5.86 12.47 29.74
C ALA A 2 -5.51 11.44 30.84
N GLN A 3 -5.33 10.16 30.48
CA GLN A 3 -4.93 9.10 31.41
C GLN A 3 -3.64 9.41 32.18
N SER A 4 -2.70 10.11 31.54
CA SER A 4 -1.39 10.48 32.11
C SER A 4 -1.44 11.79 32.92
N LYS A 5 -2.64 12.31 33.24
CA LYS A 5 -2.84 13.64 33.87
C LYS A 5 -2.16 14.80 33.14
N ASN A 6 -2.02 14.70 31.81
CA ASN A 6 -1.47 15.80 31.02
C ASN A 6 -2.63 16.66 30.49
N GLU A 7 -2.74 17.89 30.99
CA GLU A 7 -3.77 18.88 30.62
C GLU A 7 -3.80 19.27 29.14
N SER A 8 -2.75 18.96 28.36
CA SER A 8 -2.72 19.19 26.90
C SER A 8 -3.87 18.52 26.16
N TYR A 9 -4.54 17.49 26.74
CA TYR A 9 -5.74 16.90 26.13
C TYR A 9 -6.88 17.91 25.92
N LEU A 10 -6.94 18.98 26.71
CA LEU A 10 -7.92 20.06 26.54
C LEU A 10 -7.65 20.88 25.27
N SER A 11 -6.38 21.00 24.87
CA SER A 11 -6.00 21.63 23.61
C SER A 11 -6.43 20.78 22.43
N ASP A 12 -6.09 19.48 22.46
CA ASP A 12 -6.51 18.52 21.42
C ASP A 12 -8.04 18.46 21.29
N PHE A 13 -8.76 18.47 22.42
CA PHE A 13 -10.22 18.52 22.40
C PHE A 13 -10.76 19.80 21.73
N LYS A 14 -10.14 20.96 22.01
CA LYS A 14 -10.53 22.23 21.36
C LYS A 14 -10.31 22.17 19.85
N GLU A 15 -9.19 21.60 19.41
CA GLU A 15 -8.89 21.41 17.99
C GLU A 15 -9.92 20.49 17.32
N ILE A 16 -10.22 19.32 17.92
CA ILE A 16 -11.26 18.41 17.44
C ILE A 16 -12.60 19.12 17.33
N LYS A 17 -13.01 19.87 18.37
CA LYS A 17 -14.25 20.64 18.37
C LYS A 17 -14.27 21.65 17.21
N GLN A 18 -13.17 22.38 17.02
CA GLN A 18 -13.07 23.41 15.99
C GLN A 18 -13.18 22.82 14.58
N ILE A 19 -12.43 21.74 14.29
CA ILE A 19 -12.48 21.05 13.00
C ILE A 19 -13.90 20.63 12.63
N HIS A 20 -14.64 20.02 13.55
CA HIS A 20 -15.99 19.53 13.26
C HIS A 20 -17.01 20.66 13.08
N LEU A 21 -16.90 21.73 13.87
CA LEU A 21 -17.75 22.91 13.72
C LEU A 21 -17.47 23.63 12.39
N ASP A 22 -16.20 23.82 12.04
CA ASP A 22 -15.80 24.44 10.78
C ASP A 22 -16.28 23.64 9.57
N LEU A 23 -16.13 22.32 9.59
CA LEU A 23 -16.65 21.44 8.54
C LEU A 23 -18.17 21.54 8.41
N LEU A 24 -18.90 21.58 9.52
CA LEU A 24 -20.35 21.76 9.51
C LEU A 24 -20.74 23.08 8.84
N PHE A 25 -20.10 24.19 9.22
CA PHE A 25 -20.40 25.51 8.66
C PHE A 25 -19.97 25.68 7.20
N GLN A 26 -18.87 25.05 6.79
CA GLN A 26 -18.43 25.07 5.39
C GLN A 26 -19.36 24.27 4.48
N LEU A 27 -19.91 23.14 4.96
CA LEU A 27 -20.77 22.26 4.17
C LEU A 27 -22.26 22.67 4.22
N ILE A 28 -22.68 23.34 5.29
CA ILE A 28 -24.05 23.80 5.53
C ILE A 28 -24.01 25.30 5.88
N PRO A 29 -23.99 26.19 4.87
CA PRO A 29 -23.80 27.63 5.09
C PRO A 29 -24.98 28.34 5.78
N THR A 30 -26.18 27.80 5.67
CA THR A 30 -27.36 28.29 6.41
C THR A 30 -27.34 27.77 7.84
N GLN A 31 -27.64 28.62 8.82
CA GLN A 31 -27.72 28.22 10.24
C GLN A 31 -28.72 27.07 10.44
N ASN A 32 -28.22 25.84 10.45
CA ASN A 32 -28.96 24.65 10.88
C ASN A 32 -28.67 24.45 12.37
N GLU A 33 -29.43 25.15 13.21
CA GLU A 33 -29.26 25.11 14.68
C GLU A 33 -29.39 23.69 15.23
N ALA A 34 -30.33 22.89 14.71
CA ALA A 34 -30.50 21.51 15.13
C ALA A 34 -29.26 20.64 14.88
N ALA A 35 -28.60 20.81 13.72
CA ALA A 35 -27.37 20.09 13.42
C ALA A 35 -26.21 20.52 14.30
N LYS A 36 -26.10 21.82 14.58
CA LYS A 36 -25.11 22.37 15.50
C LYS A 36 -25.31 21.85 16.92
N ASP A 37 -26.54 21.88 17.43
CA ASP A 37 -26.88 21.46 18.80
C ASP A 37 -26.58 19.97 19.01
N TYR A 38 -26.89 19.13 18.02
CA TYR A 38 -26.55 17.71 18.06
C TYR A 38 -25.02 17.51 18.15
N LEU A 39 -24.27 18.23 17.32
CA LEU A 39 -22.80 18.15 17.28
C LEU A 39 -22.19 18.62 18.62
N GLU A 40 -22.65 19.75 19.15
CA GLU A 40 -22.20 20.27 20.44
C GLU A 40 -22.53 19.33 21.59
N SER A 41 -23.72 18.71 21.59
CA SER A 41 -24.09 17.70 22.58
C SER A 41 -23.14 16.51 22.58
N LYS A 42 -22.77 15.99 21.39
CA LYS A 42 -21.82 14.88 21.27
C LYS A 42 -20.40 15.28 21.69
N LEU A 43 -19.95 16.48 21.31
CA LEU A 43 -18.65 17.01 21.73
C LEU A 43 -18.61 17.25 23.24
N HIS A 44 -19.70 17.69 23.86
CA HIS A 44 -19.80 17.79 25.31
C HIS A 44 -19.67 16.41 25.97
N ALA A 45 -20.37 15.40 25.46
CA ALA A 45 -20.25 14.02 25.96
C ALA A 45 -18.82 13.46 25.82
N LEU A 46 -18.13 13.75 24.71
CA LEU A 46 -16.72 13.42 24.52
C LEU A 46 -15.84 14.10 25.59
N LYS A 47 -16.05 15.39 25.83
CA LYS A 47 -15.33 16.13 26.88
C LYS A 47 -15.57 15.51 28.26
N SER A 48 -16.82 15.24 28.63
CA SER A 48 -17.12 14.63 29.93
C SER A 48 -16.45 13.26 30.09
N LEU A 49 -16.33 12.47 29.02
CA LEU A 49 -15.61 11.20 29.04
C LEU A 49 -14.10 11.41 29.26
N LEU A 50 -13.50 12.37 28.57
CA LEU A 50 -12.08 12.73 28.71
C LEU A 50 -11.78 13.26 30.13
N ASP A 51 -12.64 14.13 30.65
CA ASP A 51 -12.55 14.65 32.02
C ASP A 51 -12.61 13.47 33.03
N GLY A 52 -13.51 12.51 32.81
CA GLY A 52 -13.59 11.28 33.62
C GLY A 52 -12.31 10.43 33.58
N ILE A 53 -11.73 10.22 32.39
CA ILE A 53 -10.45 9.51 32.21
C ILE A 53 -9.32 10.25 32.94
N TYR A 54 -9.31 11.58 32.89
CA TYR A 54 -8.33 12.44 33.56
C TYR A 54 -8.43 12.37 35.09
N LEU A 55 -9.65 12.25 35.63
CA LEU A 55 -9.88 12.16 37.08
C LEU A 55 -9.53 10.78 37.65
N ILE A 56 -9.87 9.71 36.91
CA ILE A 56 -9.69 8.32 37.35
C ILE A 56 -8.28 7.79 37.06
N ASN A 57 -7.57 8.37 36.10
CA ASN A 57 -6.26 7.91 35.61
C ASN A 57 -6.28 6.52 34.96
N GLU A 58 -7.42 6.10 34.44
CA GLU A 58 -7.59 4.77 33.86
C GLU A 58 -8.28 4.85 32.50
N LEU A 59 -7.78 4.06 31.55
CA LEU A 59 -8.40 3.86 30.25
C LEU A 59 -8.57 2.36 30.00
N SER A 60 -9.74 1.84 30.37
CA SER A 60 -10.09 0.45 30.05
C SER A 60 -10.32 0.28 28.54
N PRO A 61 -10.17 -0.94 27.98
CA PRO A 61 -10.51 -1.23 26.58
C PRO A 61 -11.94 -0.81 26.20
N LYS A 62 -12.90 -1.01 27.10
CA LYS A 62 -14.30 -0.59 26.93
C LYS A 62 -14.44 0.93 26.83
N THR A 63 -13.76 1.67 27.71
CA THR A 63 -13.74 3.13 27.67
C THR A 63 -13.04 3.64 26.41
N SER A 64 -11.98 2.96 25.96
CA SER A 64 -11.28 3.25 24.71
C SER A 64 -12.21 3.15 23.50
N ASP A 65 -12.94 2.05 23.35
CA ASP A 65 -13.90 1.86 22.24
C ASP A 65 -14.96 2.96 22.22
N LYS A 66 -15.50 3.32 23.38
CA LYS A 66 -16.44 4.44 23.50
C LYS A 66 -15.81 5.77 23.10
N LEU A 67 -14.58 6.04 23.53
CA LEU A 67 -13.86 7.27 23.23
C LEU A 67 -13.63 7.43 21.72
N VAL A 68 -13.09 6.42 21.05
CA VAL A 68 -12.76 6.49 19.62
C VAL A 68 -14.00 6.47 18.72
N SER A 69 -15.14 5.94 19.20
CA SER A 69 -16.40 5.92 18.44
C SER A 69 -16.93 7.30 18.07
N PHE A 70 -16.57 8.35 18.83
CA PHE A 70 -17.03 9.71 18.57
C PHE A 70 -16.60 10.23 17.20
N GLY A 71 -15.43 9.84 16.70
CA GLY A 71 -14.96 10.31 15.39
C GLY A 71 -15.95 9.99 14.27
N GLU A 72 -16.28 8.71 14.12
CA GLU A 72 -17.21 8.24 13.08
C GLU A 72 -18.66 8.67 13.35
N LEU A 73 -19.03 8.84 14.62
CA LEU A 73 -20.34 9.38 14.99
C LEU A 73 -20.51 10.85 14.62
N LEU A 74 -19.44 11.65 14.65
CA LEU A 74 -19.49 13.05 14.27
C LEU A 74 -19.38 13.22 12.75
N SER A 75 -18.42 12.53 12.11
CA SER A 75 -18.18 12.61 10.66
C SER A 75 -19.41 12.20 9.83
N SER A 76 -19.97 11.02 10.12
CA SER A 76 -21.15 10.50 9.42
C SER A 76 -22.39 11.38 9.61
N TYR A 77 -22.49 12.10 10.74
CA TYR A 77 -23.56 13.06 10.96
C TYR A 77 -23.45 14.25 10.03
N ILE A 78 -22.27 14.89 10.02
CA ILE A 78 -22.02 16.09 9.21
C ILE A 78 -22.25 15.78 7.73
N ILE A 79 -21.74 14.65 7.23
CA ILE A 79 -21.92 14.23 5.84
C ILE A 79 -23.41 14.03 5.51
N ALA A 80 -24.16 13.31 6.36
CA ALA A 80 -25.58 13.05 6.11
C ALA A 80 -26.40 14.34 6.09
N GLU A 81 -26.17 15.27 7.02
CA GLU A 81 -26.86 16.56 7.04
C GLU A 81 -26.46 17.45 5.87
N ALA A 82 -25.19 17.42 5.45
CA ALA A 82 -24.73 18.14 4.25
C ALA A 82 -25.41 17.61 2.97
N MET A 83 -25.58 16.29 2.84
CA MET A 83 -26.30 15.68 1.71
C MET A 83 -27.77 16.06 1.70
N LYS A 84 -28.45 16.01 2.85
CA LYS A 84 -29.85 16.46 2.98
C LYS A 84 -30.01 17.95 2.63
N HIS A 85 -29.10 18.80 3.10
CA HIS A 85 -29.10 20.22 2.79
C HIS A 85 -28.96 20.49 1.28
N ARG A 86 -28.23 19.64 0.56
CA ARG A 86 -28.12 19.68 -0.91
C ARG A 86 -29.31 19.04 -1.65
N GLY A 87 -30.38 18.67 -0.94
CA GLY A 87 -31.58 18.07 -1.53
C GLY A 87 -31.41 16.59 -1.92
N ILE A 88 -30.37 15.91 -1.45
CA ILE A 88 -30.14 14.49 -1.73
C ILE A 88 -30.98 13.66 -0.75
N ASN A 89 -31.71 12.67 -1.27
CA ASN A 89 -32.56 11.77 -0.50
C ASN A 89 -31.72 10.81 0.36
N THR A 90 -31.27 11.30 1.52
CA THR A 90 -30.29 10.63 2.38
C THR A 90 -30.78 10.46 3.81
N VAL A 91 -30.54 9.28 4.39
CA VAL A 91 -30.74 9.00 5.81
C VAL A 91 -29.44 8.54 6.45
N ARG A 92 -29.25 8.86 7.73
CA ARG A 92 -28.16 8.30 8.52
C ARG A 92 -28.71 7.19 9.41
N LYS A 93 -28.07 6.03 9.41
CA LYS A 93 -28.38 4.92 10.31
C LYS A 93 -27.15 4.60 11.16
N ASN A 94 -27.34 4.43 12.47
CA ASN A 94 -26.23 4.10 13.35
C ASN A 94 -25.83 2.63 13.16
N SER A 95 -24.58 2.37 12.75
CA SER A 95 -24.04 1.02 12.56
C SER A 95 -24.08 0.17 13.83
N GLN A 96 -24.09 0.79 15.01
CA GLN A 96 -24.22 0.11 16.30
C GLN A 96 -25.60 -0.57 16.50
N GLU A 97 -26.59 -0.20 15.70
CA GLU A 97 -27.90 -0.84 15.67
C GLU A 97 -27.96 -2.02 14.68
N LEU A 98 -26.98 -2.12 13.78
CA LEU A 98 -26.92 -3.11 12.71
C LEU A 98 -25.87 -4.20 12.97
N ILE A 99 -24.69 -3.80 13.46
CA ILE A 99 -23.52 -4.67 13.63
C ILE A 99 -23.42 -5.08 15.10
N VAL A 100 -23.66 -6.38 15.34
CA VAL A 100 -23.63 -7.00 16.66
C VAL A 100 -22.35 -7.80 16.82
N THR A 101 -21.61 -7.57 17.91
CA THR A 101 -20.32 -8.23 18.20
C THR A 101 -20.32 -8.95 19.56
N ASN A 102 -19.24 -9.68 19.85
CA ASN A 102 -18.89 -10.05 21.22
C ASN A 102 -18.36 -8.82 22.01
N SER A 103 -18.00 -9.01 23.29
CA SER A 103 -17.46 -7.98 24.17
C SER A 103 -15.92 -7.95 24.20
N ASN A 104 -15.25 -8.45 23.16
CA ASN A 104 -13.79 -8.35 23.03
C ASN A 104 -13.40 -6.96 22.52
N PHE A 105 -13.45 -5.95 23.40
CA PHE A 105 -13.19 -4.54 23.06
C PHE A 105 -11.87 -4.34 22.31
N THR A 106 -11.76 -3.26 21.52
CA THR A 106 -10.64 -2.91 20.61
C THR A 106 -10.49 -3.79 19.36
N LYS A 107 -11.02 -5.02 19.39
CA LYS A 107 -11.01 -5.96 18.26
C LYS A 107 -12.19 -6.92 18.38
N ALA A 108 -13.40 -6.38 18.36
CA ALA A 108 -14.59 -7.16 18.60
C ALA A 108 -14.91 -8.06 17.40
N GLU A 109 -15.37 -9.28 17.67
CA GLU A 109 -15.72 -10.25 16.63
C GLU A 109 -17.20 -10.18 16.31
N VAL A 110 -17.53 -10.19 15.03
CA VAL A 110 -18.89 -9.98 14.53
C VAL A 110 -19.74 -11.25 14.70
N ASN A 111 -20.93 -11.10 15.29
CA ASN A 111 -21.98 -12.10 15.22
C ASN A 111 -22.71 -11.95 13.87
N TYR A 112 -22.23 -12.66 12.84
CA TYR A 112 -22.78 -12.58 11.49
C TYR A 112 -24.26 -12.95 11.40
N LYS A 113 -24.74 -13.90 12.21
CA LYS A 113 -26.15 -14.31 12.19
C LYS A 113 -27.08 -13.15 12.57
N LYS A 114 -26.78 -12.47 13.69
CA LYS A 114 -27.57 -11.31 14.16
C LYS A 114 -27.37 -10.10 13.24
N THR A 115 -26.13 -9.84 12.84
CA THR A 115 -25.75 -8.69 12.02
C THR A 115 -26.40 -8.75 10.64
N ASN A 116 -26.31 -9.89 9.93
CA ASN A 116 -26.89 -10.03 8.60
C ASN A 116 -28.42 -9.87 8.63
N ALA A 117 -29.09 -10.45 9.63
CA ALA A 117 -30.54 -10.29 9.80
C ALA A 117 -30.95 -8.83 10.05
N ALA A 118 -30.22 -8.11 10.91
CA ALA A 118 -30.49 -6.70 11.20
C ALA A 118 -30.28 -5.81 9.97
N ILE A 119 -29.17 -5.99 9.24
CA ILE A 119 -28.86 -5.27 8.01
C ILE A 119 -29.95 -5.51 6.96
N GLN A 120 -30.26 -6.78 6.67
CA GLN A 120 -31.27 -7.15 5.67
C GLN A 120 -32.66 -6.63 6.03
N THR A 121 -33.03 -6.61 7.31
CA THR A 121 -34.32 -6.08 7.75
C THR A 121 -34.38 -4.57 7.51
N TYR A 122 -33.36 -3.83 7.95
CA TYR A 122 -33.31 -2.38 7.78
C TYR A 122 -33.35 -1.96 6.30
N PHE A 123 -32.55 -2.60 5.44
CA PHE A 123 -32.51 -2.25 4.01
C PHE A 123 -33.75 -2.69 3.22
N LYS A 124 -34.62 -3.54 3.77
CA LYS A 124 -35.96 -3.82 3.20
C LYS A 124 -36.97 -2.71 3.49
N GLU A 125 -36.78 -1.97 4.58
CA GLU A 125 -37.73 -0.97 5.08
C GLU A 125 -37.35 0.47 4.69
N VAL A 126 -36.06 0.73 4.46
CA VAL A 126 -35.57 2.06 4.13
C VAL A 126 -36.11 2.54 2.78
N THR A 127 -36.61 3.77 2.74
CA THR A 127 -37.19 4.38 1.52
C THR A 127 -36.26 5.41 0.88
N GLN A 128 -35.22 5.85 1.61
CA GLN A 128 -34.23 6.78 1.11
C GLN A 128 -33.29 6.12 0.11
N SER A 129 -32.86 6.90 -0.88
CA SER A 129 -31.96 6.42 -1.94
C SER A 129 -30.53 6.19 -1.45
N ILE A 130 -30.10 6.91 -0.40
CA ILE A 130 -28.75 6.80 0.17
C ILE A 130 -28.84 6.64 1.68
N THR A 131 -28.16 5.62 2.21
CA THR A 131 -27.96 5.43 3.66
C THR A 131 -26.50 5.69 4.01
N ILE A 132 -26.27 6.60 4.96
CA ILE A 132 -24.95 6.84 5.56
C ILE A 132 -24.82 6.04 6.85
N LEU A 133 -23.78 5.22 6.91
CA LEU A 133 -23.42 4.40 8.06
C LEU A 133 -22.05 4.86 8.61
N PRO A 134 -21.91 5.14 9.91
CA PRO A 134 -20.59 5.33 10.51
C PRO A 134 -19.77 4.04 10.42
N GLY A 135 -18.54 4.13 9.90
CA GLY A 135 -17.62 2.99 9.87
C GLY A 135 -17.10 2.62 11.26
N PHE A 136 -16.37 1.49 11.37
CA PHE A 136 -15.55 1.08 12.51
C PHE A 136 -16.28 0.76 13.84
N ILE A 137 -17.47 1.31 14.06
CA ILE A 137 -18.22 1.22 15.30
C ILE A 137 -19.31 0.14 15.25
N SER A 138 -19.49 -0.55 16.37
CA SER A 138 -20.46 -1.63 16.54
C SER A 138 -21.01 -1.67 17.97
N LYS A 139 -21.86 -2.66 18.26
CA LYS A 139 -22.39 -2.89 19.60
C LYS A 139 -22.24 -4.36 20.00
N SER A 140 -21.83 -4.61 21.25
CA SER A 140 -21.83 -5.96 21.79
C SER A 140 -23.25 -6.50 22.01
N GLU A 141 -23.37 -7.81 22.22
CA GLU A 141 -24.64 -8.42 22.65
C GLU A 141 -25.17 -7.88 23.98
N SER A 142 -24.28 -7.38 24.86
CA SER A 142 -24.63 -6.72 26.12
C SER A 142 -25.09 -5.26 25.95
N GLY A 143 -25.02 -4.71 24.73
CA GLY A 143 -25.38 -3.32 24.45
C GLY A 143 -24.24 -2.32 24.61
N ASP A 144 -23.01 -2.77 24.85
CA ASP A 144 -21.84 -1.91 25.00
C ASP A 144 -21.29 -1.48 23.64
N ILE A 145 -20.70 -0.29 23.57
CA ILE A 145 -20.03 0.20 22.36
C ILE A 145 -18.75 -0.61 22.16
N THR A 146 -18.58 -1.14 20.95
CA THR A 146 -17.39 -1.89 20.55
C THR A 146 -16.82 -1.31 19.26
N THR A 147 -15.55 -1.62 19.00
CA THR A 147 -14.89 -1.29 17.74
C THR A 147 -14.38 -2.54 17.03
N LEU A 148 -14.32 -2.46 15.70
CA LEU A 148 -13.91 -3.54 14.81
C LEU A 148 -12.38 -3.66 14.65
N GLY A 149 -11.61 -2.80 15.32
CA GLY A 149 -10.16 -2.76 15.23
C GLY A 149 -9.63 -2.08 13.96
N ARG A 150 -8.37 -2.37 13.61
CA ARG A 150 -7.66 -1.71 12.50
C ARG A 150 -8.37 -1.94 11.17
N GLY A 151 -8.58 -0.87 10.40
CA GLY A 151 -9.30 -0.90 9.12
C GLY A 151 -10.80 -1.17 9.29
N GLY A 152 -11.36 -0.89 10.47
CA GLY A 152 -12.74 -1.24 10.78
C GLY A 152 -13.78 -0.54 9.90
N SER A 153 -13.49 0.61 9.28
CA SER A 153 -14.41 1.26 8.34
C SER A 153 -14.53 0.47 7.03
N ASP A 154 -13.41 -0.02 6.49
CA ASP A 154 -13.42 -0.96 5.35
C ASP A 154 -14.15 -2.26 5.72
N PHE A 155 -13.96 -2.73 6.97
CA PHE A 155 -14.63 -3.94 7.44
C PHE A 155 -16.13 -3.75 7.59
N THR A 156 -16.59 -2.60 8.10
CA THR A 156 -18.01 -2.23 8.12
C THR A 156 -18.60 -2.27 6.72
N ALA A 157 -17.93 -1.69 5.74
CA ALA A 157 -18.38 -1.69 4.35
C ALA A 157 -18.45 -3.11 3.77
N ALA A 158 -17.44 -3.94 4.03
CA ALA A 158 -17.42 -5.33 3.60
C ALA A 158 -18.53 -6.18 4.24
N ILE A 159 -18.82 -6.00 5.53
CA ILE A 159 -19.91 -6.69 6.23
C ILE A 159 -21.26 -6.35 5.61
N VAL A 160 -21.51 -5.06 5.35
CA VAL A 160 -22.78 -4.60 4.76
C VAL A 160 -22.91 -5.09 3.33
N ALA A 161 -21.84 -4.98 2.52
CA ALA A 161 -21.79 -5.49 1.15
C ALA A 161 -22.11 -7.00 1.10
N ALA A 162 -21.48 -7.78 1.97
CA ALA A 162 -21.69 -9.22 2.06
C ALA A 162 -23.12 -9.58 2.53
N ALA A 163 -23.63 -8.91 3.56
CA ALA A 163 -24.98 -9.17 4.07
C ALA A 163 -26.08 -8.91 3.02
N LEU A 164 -25.86 -7.91 2.15
CA LEU A 164 -26.79 -7.51 1.09
C LEU A 164 -26.53 -8.20 -0.26
N HIS A 165 -25.42 -8.94 -0.42
CA HIS A 165 -25.00 -9.54 -1.69
C HIS A 165 -24.97 -8.51 -2.83
N VAL A 166 -24.32 -7.37 -2.58
CA VAL A 166 -24.21 -6.27 -3.56
C VAL A 166 -23.37 -6.70 -4.78
N GLU A 167 -23.55 -5.99 -5.89
CA GLU A 167 -22.81 -6.23 -7.13
C GLU A 167 -21.31 -5.88 -7.01
N GLN A 168 -20.97 -4.86 -6.21
CA GLN A 168 -19.60 -4.38 -6.03
C GLN A 168 -19.46 -3.61 -4.72
N LEU A 169 -18.29 -3.71 -4.09
CA LEU A 169 -17.85 -2.85 -2.98
C LEU A 169 -16.87 -1.78 -3.52
N GLU A 170 -17.18 -0.50 -3.36
CA GLU A 170 -16.22 0.58 -3.66
C GLU A 170 -15.50 1.06 -2.40
N ILE A 171 -14.16 1.15 -2.47
CA ILE A 171 -13.31 1.76 -1.44
C ILE A 171 -12.74 3.06 -2.00
N TRP A 172 -13.18 4.17 -1.44
CA TRP A 172 -12.74 5.51 -1.84
C TRP A 172 -11.64 6.02 -0.92
N THR A 173 -10.46 6.32 -1.49
CA THR A 173 -9.24 6.70 -0.77
C THR A 173 -8.55 7.91 -1.44
N ASP A 174 -7.30 8.19 -1.11
CA ASP A 174 -6.48 9.29 -1.65
C ASP A 174 -5.56 8.86 -2.81
N VAL A 175 -5.71 7.62 -3.28
CA VAL A 175 -4.96 7.04 -4.40
C VAL A 175 -5.87 6.44 -5.46
N SER A 176 -5.47 6.59 -6.73
CA SER A 176 -6.20 6.12 -7.91
C SER A 176 -6.03 4.62 -8.18
N GLY A 177 -6.18 3.79 -7.13
CA GLY A 177 -6.01 2.34 -7.18
C GLY A 177 -4.71 1.83 -6.54
N MET A 178 -4.43 0.55 -6.73
CA MET A 178 -3.14 -0.08 -6.44
C MET A 178 -2.20 0.12 -7.63
N PHE A 179 -0.93 0.44 -7.37
CA PHE A 179 0.05 0.74 -8.40
C PHE A 179 1.04 -0.40 -8.59
N THR A 180 1.66 -0.49 -9.76
CA THR A 180 2.73 -1.46 -10.07
C THR A 180 3.95 -1.31 -9.15
N ALA A 181 4.16 -0.14 -8.56
CA ALA A 181 5.15 0.13 -7.52
C ALA A 181 4.72 1.39 -6.76
N ASN A 182 5.36 1.71 -5.63
CA ASN A 182 5.07 2.95 -4.92
C ASN A 182 5.41 4.18 -5.80
N PRO A 183 4.43 5.01 -6.21
CA PRO A 183 4.65 6.13 -7.14
C PRO A 183 5.55 7.23 -6.57
N LYS A 184 5.71 7.30 -5.23
CA LYS A 184 6.65 8.22 -4.58
C LYS A 184 8.12 7.80 -4.77
N LEU A 185 8.37 6.50 -4.99
CA LEU A 185 9.72 5.92 -5.14
C LEU A 185 10.07 5.61 -6.60
N VAL A 186 9.07 5.28 -7.41
CA VAL A 186 9.20 4.89 -8.83
C VAL A 186 8.25 5.77 -9.64
N LYS A 187 8.80 6.74 -10.39
CA LYS A 187 8.00 7.77 -11.09
C LYS A 187 7.16 7.21 -12.24
N GLN A 188 7.63 6.12 -12.85
CA GLN A 188 6.98 5.44 -13.96
C GLN A 188 5.92 4.42 -13.49
N ALA A 189 5.67 4.32 -12.18
CA ALA A 189 4.62 3.43 -11.66
C ALA A 189 3.25 3.89 -12.15
N TYR A 190 2.42 2.93 -12.54
CA TYR A 190 1.07 3.20 -13.05
C TYR A 190 0.02 2.38 -12.28
N PRO A 191 -1.24 2.84 -12.23
CA PRO A 191 -2.34 2.07 -11.63
C PRO A 191 -2.53 0.73 -12.32
N ILE A 192 -2.78 -0.30 -11.53
CA ILE A 192 -3.13 -1.63 -12.01
C ILE A 192 -4.65 -1.67 -12.16
N GLU A 193 -5.15 -1.82 -13.38
CA GLU A 193 -6.61 -1.78 -13.63
C GLU A 193 -7.36 -2.95 -12.97
N ARG A 194 -6.75 -4.14 -12.99
CA ARG A 194 -7.36 -5.36 -12.47
C ARG A 194 -6.36 -6.24 -11.72
N LEU A 195 -6.77 -6.72 -10.56
CA LEU A 195 -6.04 -7.67 -9.73
C LEU A 195 -6.93 -8.82 -9.29
N SER A 196 -6.33 -9.99 -9.09
CA SER A 196 -6.96 -11.04 -8.28
C SER A 196 -6.90 -10.68 -6.79
N TYR A 197 -7.80 -11.25 -5.99
CA TYR A 197 -7.76 -11.08 -4.54
C TYR A 197 -6.40 -11.48 -3.93
N GLN A 198 -5.84 -12.60 -4.38
CA GLN A 198 -4.57 -13.09 -3.85
C GLN A 198 -3.42 -12.13 -4.20
N GLU A 199 -3.36 -11.60 -5.42
CA GLU A 199 -2.35 -10.59 -5.80
C GLU A 199 -2.48 -9.31 -4.98
N ALA A 200 -3.71 -8.81 -4.78
CA ALA A 200 -3.96 -7.62 -3.97
C ALA A 200 -3.56 -7.84 -2.50
N MET A 201 -3.83 -9.02 -1.94
CA MET A 201 -3.43 -9.40 -0.58
C MET A 201 -1.91 -9.44 -0.43
N GLU A 202 -1.20 -10.07 -1.38
CA GLU A 202 0.26 -10.17 -1.36
C GLU A 202 0.91 -8.78 -1.49
N LEU A 203 0.43 -7.94 -2.42
CA LEU A 203 0.90 -6.55 -2.56
C LEU A 203 0.69 -5.76 -1.26
N SER A 204 -0.48 -5.92 -0.65
CA SER A 204 -0.83 -5.21 0.59
C SER A 204 0.00 -5.66 1.78
N HIS A 205 0.24 -6.97 1.90
CA HIS A 205 1.09 -7.55 2.94
C HIS A 205 2.52 -6.98 2.87
N PHE A 206 3.07 -6.86 1.66
CA PHE A 206 4.44 -6.37 1.44
C PHE A 206 4.56 -4.85 1.26
N GLY A 207 3.57 -4.06 1.68
CA GLY A 207 3.72 -2.62 1.89
C GLY A 207 2.84 -1.71 1.02
N ALA A 208 2.04 -2.26 0.09
CA ALA A 208 1.03 -1.48 -0.62
C ALA A 208 -0.22 -1.28 0.26
N LYS A 209 -0.15 -0.38 1.25
CA LYS A 209 -1.09 -0.19 2.38
C LYS A 209 -2.53 0.24 2.02
N VAL A 210 -3.02 -0.04 0.82
CA VAL A 210 -4.35 0.36 0.34
C VAL A 210 -5.46 -0.54 0.88
N LEU A 211 -5.17 -1.81 1.12
CA LEU A 211 -6.15 -2.79 1.59
C LEU A 211 -5.59 -3.53 2.81
N TYR A 212 -6.44 -3.78 3.81
CA TYR A 212 -6.06 -4.60 4.96
C TYR A 212 -6.78 -5.95 4.86
N PRO A 213 -6.11 -7.06 4.48
CA PRO A 213 -6.79 -8.29 4.07
C PRO A 213 -7.90 -8.82 5.00
N PRO A 214 -7.74 -8.78 6.35
CA PRO A 214 -8.81 -9.25 7.24
C PRO A 214 -10.13 -8.49 7.12
N THR A 215 -10.11 -7.22 6.65
CA THR A 215 -11.31 -6.38 6.58
C THR A 215 -12.18 -6.69 5.38
N VAL A 216 -11.60 -7.27 4.33
CA VAL A 216 -12.33 -7.59 3.09
C VAL A 216 -12.77 -9.05 3.03
N GLN A 217 -12.41 -9.88 4.01
CA GLN A 217 -12.78 -11.30 4.03
C GLN A 217 -14.28 -11.58 3.75
N PRO A 218 -15.26 -10.81 4.30
CA PRO A 218 -16.67 -11.08 4.04
C PRO A 218 -17.05 -11.01 2.55
N VAL A 219 -16.43 -10.10 1.79
CA VAL A 219 -16.67 -9.97 0.35
C VAL A 219 -15.87 -10.98 -0.47
N LEU A 220 -14.70 -11.40 0.03
CA LEU A 220 -13.92 -12.49 -0.56
C LEU A 220 -14.72 -13.81 -0.60
N ASP A 221 -15.34 -14.17 0.53
CA ASP A 221 -16.08 -15.42 0.66
C ASP A 221 -17.27 -15.52 -0.32
N LEU A 222 -17.83 -14.37 -0.72
CA LEU A 222 -18.95 -14.25 -1.64
C LEU A 222 -18.52 -13.85 -3.06
N ASN A 223 -17.22 -13.73 -3.33
CA ASN A 223 -16.66 -13.27 -4.60
C ASN A 223 -17.17 -11.88 -5.06
N ILE A 224 -17.57 -10.99 -4.13
CA ILE A 224 -18.08 -9.65 -4.46
C ILE A 224 -16.90 -8.73 -4.84
N PRO A 225 -16.81 -8.25 -6.11
CA PRO A 225 -15.73 -7.38 -6.58
C PRO A 225 -15.47 -6.17 -5.69
N ILE A 226 -14.20 -5.81 -5.51
CA ILE A 226 -13.79 -4.60 -4.78
C ILE A 226 -13.21 -3.59 -5.77
N HIS A 227 -13.64 -2.34 -5.74
CA HIS A 227 -13.11 -1.28 -6.60
C HIS A 227 -12.49 -0.17 -5.78
N ILE A 228 -11.18 -0.01 -5.89
CA ILE A 228 -10.43 1.06 -5.22
C ILE A 228 -10.43 2.30 -6.11
N LYS A 229 -10.92 3.42 -5.58
CA LYS A 229 -11.10 4.70 -6.27
C LYS A 229 -10.50 5.87 -5.49
N ASN A 230 -10.26 6.98 -6.18
CA ASN A 230 -9.69 8.19 -5.58
C ASN A 230 -10.75 9.28 -5.40
N THR A 231 -10.88 9.78 -4.17
CA THR A 231 -11.77 10.91 -3.84
C THR A 231 -11.33 12.23 -4.50
N LEU A 232 -10.04 12.40 -4.76
CA LEU A 232 -9.47 13.60 -5.40
C LEU A 232 -9.42 13.50 -6.93
N GLU A 233 -9.50 12.29 -7.48
CA GLU A 233 -9.57 12.03 -8.93
C GLU A 233 -10.71 11.04 -9.25
N PRO A 234 -11.99 11.46 -9.15
CA PRO A 234 -13.12 10.54 -9.24
C PRO A 234 -13.28 9.83 -10.58
N ASP A 235 -12.77 10.43 -11.65
CA ASP A 235 -12.81 9.90 -13.01
C ASP A 235 -11.67 8.92 -13.32
N ALA A 236 -10.72 8.74 -12.39
CA ALA A 236 -9.66 7.76 -12.54
C ALA A 236 -10.24 6.34 -12.55
N ILE A 237 -9.70 5.46 -13.40
CA ILE A 237 -10.16 4.08 -13.57
C ILE A 237 -10.09 3.30 -12.24
N GLY A 238 -9.07 3.55 -11.43
CA GLY A 238 -8.86 2.84 -10.18
C GLY A 238 -8.39 1.40 -10.39
N THR A 239 -8.65 0.55 -9.39
CA THR A 239 -8.29 -0.88 -9.43
C THR A 239 -9.48 -1.73 -9.05
N ILE A 240 -9.85 -2.66 -9.92
CA ILE A 240 -10.89 -3.67 -9.65
C ILE A 240 -10.20 -4.96 -9.18
N ILE A 241 -10.63 -5.47 -8.04
CA ILE A 241 -10.12 -6.70 -7.43
C ILE A 241 -11.24 -7.75 -7.47
N THR A 242 -10.98 -8.88 -8.14
CA THR A 242 -11.97 -9.94 -8.39
C THR A 242 -11.36 -11.33 -8.20
N ASN A 243 -12.19 -12.38 -8.18
CA ASN A 243 -11.68 -13.76 -8.19
C ASN A 243 -11.33 -14.26 -9.60
N GLU A 244 -11.76 -13.55 -10.65
CA GLU A 244 -11.43 -13.92 -12.02
C GLU A 244 -9.94 -13.72 -12.29
N ASN A 245 -9.30 -14.78 -12.81
CA ASN A 245 -7.97 -14.65 -13.40
C ASN A 245 -8.07 -13.65 -14.55
N THR A 246 -7.34 -12.55 -14.42
CA THR A 246 -7.19 -11.57 -15.49
C THR A 246 -6.32 -12.20 -16.59
N ASN A 247 -6.91 -13.11 -17.37
CA ASN A 247 -6.31 -13.76 -18.53
C ASN A 247 -6.09 -12.77 -19.71
N SER A 248 -6.01 -11.47 -19.43
CA SER A 248 -5.62 -10.44 -20.38
C SER A 248 -4.12 -10.17 -20.25
N THR A 249 -3.35 -10.97 -20.99
CA THR A 249 -2.19 -10.53 -21.79
C THR A 249 -1.38 -9.33 -21.25
N ALA A 250 -0.26 -9.57 -20.55
CA ALA A 250 1.06 -9.00 -20.92
C ALA A 250 2.18 -9.22 -19.89
N THR A 251 1.92 -9.28 -18.58
CA THR A 251 3.00 -9.36 -17.57
C THR A 251 2.66 -10.34 -16.44
N ILE A 252 3.60 -11.24 -16.17
CA ILE A 252 3.49 -12.23 -15.09
C ILE A 252 3.62 -11.53 -13.73
N ALA A 253 4.47 -10.50 -13.64
CA ALA A 253 4.52 -9.59 -12.52
C ALA A 253 3.41 -8.52 -12.64
N LYS A 254 2.68 -8.31 -11.55
CA LYS A 254 1.64 -7.28 -11.43
C LYS A 254 2.08 -6.08 -10.62
N GLY A 255 2.91 -6.30 -9.60
CA GLY A 255 3.49 -5.19 -8.86
C GLY A 255 4.73 -5.55 -8.06
N ILE A 256 5.38 -4.51 -7.56
CA ILE A 256 6.56 -4.56 -6.70
C ILE A 256 6.25 -3.71 -5.47
N SER A 257 6.46 -4.29 -4.30
CA SER A 257 6.25 -3.61 -3.04
C SER A 257 7.47 -3.78 -2.13
N ASN A 258 7.54 -2.98 -1.07
CA ASN A 258 8.61 -3.06 -0.11
C ASN A 258 8.13 -2.77 1.32
N ILE A 259 8.77 -3.43 2.28
CA ILE A 259 8.65 -3.12 3.70
C ILE A 259 10.02 -2.63 4.17
N SER A 260 10.05 -1.40 4.71
CA SER A 260 11.24 -0.79 5.30
C SER A 260 11.37 -1.06 6.79
N ASN A 261 12.55 -0.77 7.35
CA ASN A 261 12.85 -0.93 8.77
C ASN A 261 12.71 -2.38 9.22
N ILE A 262 13.38 -3.27 8.52
CA ILE A 262 13.43 -4.70 8.83
C ILE A 262 14.76 -5.01 9.50
N ALA A 263 14.71 -5.81 10.55
CA ALA A 263 15.85 -6.53 11.08
C ALA A 263 15.80 -7.98 10.62
N LEU A 264 16.93 -8.51 10.17
CA LEU A 264 17.12 -9.91 9.82
C LEU A 264 17.87 -10.61 10.95
N LEU A 265 17.26 -11.64 11.53
CA LEU A 265 17.81 -12.38 12.66
C LEU A 265 18.11 -13.81 12.24
N THR A 266 19.27 -14.31 12.64
CA THR A 266 19.74 -15.65 12.25
C THR A 266 20.10 -16.46 13.49
N LEU A 267 19.37 -17.55 13.70
CA LEU A 267 19.69 -18.60 14.65
C LEU A 267 20.42 -19.70 13.90
N GLN A 268 21.64 -20.03 14.32
CA GLN A 268 22.47 -21.01 13.61
C GLN A 268 23.32 -21.85 14.55
N GLY A 269 23.63 -23.08 14.13
CA GLY A 269 24.55 -23.95 14.85
C GLY A 269 24.50 -25.42 14.43
N ASN A 270 25.64 -26.10 14.56
CA ASN A 270 25.76 -27.53 14.25
C ASN A 270 24.86 -28.40 15.13
N GLY A 271 24.55 -27.95 16.35
CA GLY A 271 23.65 -28.63 17.26
C GLY A 271 22.17 -28.56 16.90
N MET A 272 21.78 -27.90 15.80
CA MET A 272 20.40 -27.85 15.30
C MET A 272 20.07 -28.97 14.31
N VAL A 273 21.08 -29.54 13.64
CA VAL A 273 20.90 -30.44 12.49
C VAL A 273 20.21 -31.74 12.93
N GLY A 274 19.06 -32.05 12.33
CA GLY A 274 18.32 -33.29 12.59
C GLY A 274 17.70 -33.38 13.99
N ILE A 275 17.66 -32.27 14.75
CA ILE A 275 17.07 -32.22 16.10
C ILE A 275 15.74 -31.44 16.04
N PRO A 276 14.59 -32.11 16.17
CA PRO A 276 13.29 -31.45 16.23
C PRO A 276 13.19 -30.52 17.45
N GLY A 277 12.47 -29.42 17.29
CA GLY A 277 12.04 -28.56 18.41
C GLY A 277 12.70 -27.18 18.49
N PHE A 278 13.83 -26.94 17.81
CA PHE A 278 14.43 -25.60 17.74
C PHE A 278 13.47 -24.57 17.14
N SER A 279 12.85 -24.88 15.98
CA SER A 279 11.88 -23.99 15.34
C SER A 279 10.67 -23.71 16.23
N LYS A 280 10.15 -24.74 16.92
CA LYS A 280 9.03 -24.58 17.86
C LYS A 280 9.38 -23.58 18.96
N ARG A 281 10.50 -23.81 19.66
CA ARG A 281 10.96 -22.94 20.76
C ARG A 281 11.20 -21.51 20.28
N LEU A 282 11.85 -21.34 19.12
CA LEU A 282 12.10 -20.04 18.52
C LEU A 282 10.80 -19.24 18.30
N PHE A 283 9.82 -19.83 17.62
CA PHE A 283 8.56 -19.14 17.35
C PHE A 283 7.67 -19.00 18.59
N GLU A 284 7.77 -19.91 19.55
CA GLU A 284 7.08 -19.81 20.84
C GLU A 284 7.61 -18.61 21.65
N THR A 285 8.93 -18.42 21.74
CA THR A 285 9.55 -17.25 22.39
C THR A 285 9.11 -15.94 21.73
N LEU A 286 9.12 -15.88 20.40
CA LEU A 286 8.65 -14.69 19.67
C LEU A 286 7.17 -14.39 19.92
N ALA A 287 6.32 -15.42 19.96
CA ALA A 287 4.89 -15.28 20.21
C ALA A 287 4.59 -14.78 21.63
N GLN A 288 5.31 -15.28 22.64
CA GLN A 288 5.21 -14.81 24.02
C GLN A 288 5.54 -13.32 24.14
N GLU A 289 6.53 -12.87 23.37
CA GLU A 289 6.93 -11.46 23.30
C GLU A 289 6.06 -10.61 22.36
N LYS A 290 5.03 -11.21 21.74
CA LYS A 290 4.12 -10.58 20.76
C LYS A 290 4.86 -9.95 19.57
N ILE A 291 5.96 -10.57 19.14
CA ILE A 291 6.77 -10.12 18.01
C ILE A 291 6.24 -10.76 16.73
N ASN A 292 5.85 -9.92 15.77
CA ASN A 292 5.36 -10.39 14.47
C ASN A 292 6.52 -10.74 13.53
N VAL A 293 6.50 -11.96 12.99
CA VAL A 293 7.47 -12.42 11.98
C VAL A 293 6.91 -12.16 10.59
N ILE A 294 7.69 -11.49 9.74
CA ILE A 294 7.26 -11.06 8.41
C ILE A 294 7.75 -12.03 7.33
N LEU A 295 8.97 -12.55 7.49
CA LEU A 295 9.62 -13.42 6.52
C LEU A 295 10.39 -14.53 7.25
N ILE A 296 10.36 -15.75 6.73
CA ILE A 296 11.13 -16.89 7.26
C ILE A 296 11.84 -17.55 6.07
N THR A 297 13.13 -17.86 6.25
CA THR A 297 13.89 -18.69 5.34
C THR A 297 14.78 -19.65 6.14
N GLN A 298 14.79 -20.91 5.75
CA GLN A 298 15.59 -21.94 6.42
C GLN A 298 16.44 -22.65 5.37
N ALA A 299 17.72 -22.81 5.69
CA ALA A 299 18.61 -23.63 4.88
C ALA A 299 18.20 -25.10 4.96
N SER A 300 18.28 -25.81 3.82
CA SER A 300 17.97 -27.24 3.73
C SER A 300 18.90 -28.13 4.56
N SER A 301 20.05 -27.60 4.99
CA SER A 301 20.96 -28.26 5.93
C SER A 301 20.46 -28.26 7.38
N GLU A 302 19.33 -27.60 7.67
CA GLU A 302 18.75 -27.40 9.01
C GLU A 302 19.65 -26.68 10.01
N HIS A 303 20.83 -26.24 9.57
CA HIS A 303 21.84 -25.58 10.39
C HIS A 303 21.45 -24.15 10.77
N SER A 304 20.53 -23.51 10.03
CA SER A 304 20.20 -22.10 10.25
C SER A 304 18.74 -21.78 9.92
N ILE A 305 18.13 -20.98 10.79
CA ILE A 305 16.83 -20.34 10.58
C ILE A 305 17.06 -18.83 10.55
N CYS A 306 16.62 -18.20 9.48
CA CYS A 306 16.72 -16.77 9.29
C CYS A 306 15.31 -16.18 9.16
N PHE A 307 15.04 -15.08 9.87
CA PHE A 307 13.70 -14.50 9.90
C PHE A 307 13.75 -12.97 9.98
N GLY A 308 12.81 -12.32 9.31
CA GLY A 308 12.66 -10.87 9.27
C GLY A 308 11.57 -10.40 10.22
N ILE A 309 11.87 -9.38 11.03
CA ILE A 309 10.91 -8.70 11.91
C ILE A 309 11.03 -7.19 11.77
N ASP A 310 10.10 -6.45 12.37
CA ASP A 310 10.21 -5.00 12.51
C ASP A 310 11.44 -4.64 13.38
N ASP A 311 12.28 -3.74 12.87
CA ASP A 311 13.56 -3.34 13.48
C ASP A 311 13.39 -2.83 14.92
N THR A 312 12.24 -2.23 15.26
CA THR A 312 11.94 -1.77 16.63
C THR A 312 11.91 -2.91 17.65
N ASN A 313 11.69 -4.15 17.20
CA ASN A 313 11.66 -5.35 18.04
C ASN A 313 12.99 -6.13 18.04
N ALA A 314 14.00 -5.70 17.27
CA ALA A 314 15.24 -6.46 17.07
C ALA A 314 15.96 -6.80 18.38
N GLN A 315 16.21 -5.79 19.21
CA GLN A 315 16.91 -6.00 20.49
C GLN A 315 16.09 -6.84 21.47
N LYS A 316 14.77 -6.64 21.48
CA LYS A 316 13.83 -7.41 22.31
C LYS A 316 13.85 -8.89 21.93
N ALA A 317 13.77 -9.19 20.63
CA ALA A 317 13.85 -10.54 20.09
C ALA A 317 15.19 -11.19 20.44
N LYS A 318 16.31 -10.45 20.27
CA LYS A 318 17.64 -10.95 20.61
C LYS A 318 17.74 -11.40 22.06
N THR A 319 17.39 -10.52 22.99
CA THR A 319 17.47 -10.84 24.41
C THR A 319 16.58 -12.04 24.76
N ALA A 320 15.33 -12.07 24.29
CA ALA A 320 14.41 -13.16 24.59
C ALA A 320 14.89 -14.52 24.05
N ILE A 321 15.40 -14.55 22.81
CA ILE A 321 15.88 -15.78 22.19
C ILE A 321 17.20 -16.25 22.80
N ASP A 322 18.17 -15.35 23.01
CA ASP A 322 19.44 -15.73 23.64
C ASP A 322 19.21 -16.31 25.05
N THR A 323 18.27 -15.76 25.82
CA THR A 323 17.84 -16.35 27.11
C THR A 323 17.16 -17.69 26.93
N ALA A 324 16.26 -17.84 25.96
CA ALA A 324 15.55 -19.09 25.72
C ALA A 324 16.46 -20.25 25.28
N PHE A 325 17.63 -19.96 24.70
CA PHE A 325 18.62 -20.93 24.23
C PHE A 325 19.98 -20.85 24.97
N GLU A 326 20.02 -20.27 26.17
CA GLU A 326 21.24 -20.05 26.94
C GLU A 326 22.06 -21.34 27.17
N ASN A 327 21.37 -22.46 27.42
CA ASN A 327 22.01 -23.76 27.58
C ASN A 327 22.68 -24.25 26.29
N GLU A 328 22.01 -24.13 25.15
CA GLU A 328 22.58 -24.52 23.86
C GLU A 328 23.75 -23.62 23.44
N ILE A 329 23.66 -22.32 23.73
CA ILE A 329 24.71 -21.33 23.46
C ILE A 329 25.94 -21.61 24.34
N SER A 330 25.76 -21.80 25.64
CA SER A 330 26.88 -22.08 26.57
C SER A 330 27.58 -23.41 26.27
N LEU A 331 26.83 -24.41 25.78
CA LEU A 331 27.39 -25.68 25.31
C LEU A 331 27.96 -25.61 23.88
N HIS A 332 28.00 -24.43 23.25
CA HIS A 332 28.48 -24.20 21.89
C HIS A 332 27.78 -25.10 20.85
N LYS A 333 26.52 -25.47 21.12
CA LYS A 333 25.67 -26.19 20.17
C LYS A 333 25.12 -25.24 19.12
N ILE A 334 24.85 -24.01 19.53
CA ILE A 334 24.41 -22.92 18.64
C ILE A 334 25.17 -21.64 18.97
N ASP A 335 25.21 -20.73 17.99
CA ASP A 335 25.76 -19.40 18.17
C ASP A 335 24.72 -18.47 18.84
N PRO A 336 25.16 -17.41 19.54
CA PRO A 336 24.27 -16.32 19.93
C PRO A 336 23.53 -15.74 18.72
N LEU A 337 22.30 -15.28 18.92
CA LEU A 337 21.46 -14.80 17.82
C LEU A 337 22.14 -13.62 17.12
N LEU A 338 22.33 -13.76 15.81
CA LEU A 338 22.87 -12.71 14.95
C LEU A 338 21.74 -11.78 14.53
N VAL A 339 22.00 -10.47 14.56
CA VAL A 339 21.04 -9.43 14.20
C VAL A 339 21.68 -8.49 13.19
N GLU A 340 21.02 -8.32 12.05
CA GLU A 340 21.38 -7.36 11.01
C GLU A 340 20.23 -6.36 10.85
N THR A 341 20.50 -5.08 11.09
CA THR A 341 19.55 -3.96 10.97
C THR A 341 19.75 -3.20 9.66
N ASP A 342 18.98 -2.13 9.45
CA ASP A 342 19.03 -1.28 8.24
C ASP A 342 18.73 -2.04 6.95
N LEU A 343 17.78 -2.99 7.02
CA LEU A 343 17.35 -3.81 5.89
C LEU A 343 15.91 -3.47 5.46
N SER A 344 15.59 -3.91 4.26
CA SER A 344 14.27 -3.82 3.64
C SER A 344 13.93 -5.12 2.94
N ILE A 345 12.66 -5.51 2.99
CA ILE A 345 12.10 -6.56 2.14
C ILE A 345 11.61 -5.90 0.86
N VAL A 346 11.99 -6.45 -0.29
CA VAL A 346 11.41 -6.13 -1.60
C VAL A 346 10.70 -7.38 -2.11
N ALA A 347 9.43 -7.24 -2.48
CA ALA A 347 8.61 -8.32 -2.99
C ALA A 347 8.16 -8.04 -4.41
N LEU A 348 8.31 -9.05 -5.28
CA LEU A 348 7.73 -9.09 -6.61
C LEU A 348 6.47 -9.96 -6.54
N VAL A 349 5.32 -9.36 -6.85
CA VAL A 349 4.02 -10.03 -6.81
C VAL A 349 3.49 -10.22 -8.23
N GLY A 350 2.98 -11.40 -8.50
CA GLY A 350 2.45 -11.81 -9.79
C GLY A 350 1.64 -13.09 -9.67
N ASP A 351 1.06 -13.57 -10.77
CA ASP A 351 0.34 -14.84 -10.76
C ASP A 351 1.18 -15.96 -11.38
N HIS A 352 0.93 -17.21 -10.96
CA HIS A 352 1.61 -18.41 -11.47
C HIS A 352 3.15 -18.32 -11.52
N MET A 353 3.77 -17.53 -10.64
CA MET A 353 5.21 -17.29 -10.54
C MET A 353 6.02 -18.58 -10.36
N LYS A 354 5.45 -19.58 -9.68
CA LYS A 354 6.08 -20.90 -9.51
C LYS A 354 6.15 -21.71 -10.81
N ASN A 355 5.16 -21.54 -11.69
CA ASN A 355 5.04 -22.29 -12.95
C ASN A 355 5.71 -21.57 -14.13
N HIS A 356 6.14 -20.32 -13.93
CA HIS A 356 6.86 -19.55 -14.93
C HIS A 356 8.37 -19.58 -14.72
N GLN A 357 9.05 -20.34 -15.58
CA GLN A 357 10.50 -20.46 -15.57
C GLN A 357 11.19 -19.12 -15.87
N GLY A 358 12.26 -18.83 -15.11
CA GLY A 358 13.13 -17.69 -15.37
C GLY A 358 12.78 -16.38 -14.67
N ILE A 359 11.65 -16.28 -13.96
CA ILE A 359 11.26 -15.03 -13.27
C ILE A 359 12.19 -14.71 -12.10
N SER A 360 12.41 -15.68 -11.20
CA SER A 360 13.35 -15.50 -10.09
C SER A 360 14.75 -15.17 -10.62
N GLY A 361 15.18 -15.89 -11.67
CA GLY A 361 16.45 -15.63 -12.36
C GLY A 361 16.54 -14.21 -12.92
N LYS A 362 15.48 -13.71 -13.56
CA LYS A 362 15.38 -12.34 -14.09
C LYS A 362 15.45 -11.30 -12.97
N MET A 363 14.71 -11.49 -11.88
CA MET A 363 14.71 -10.61 -10.70
C MET A 363 16.11 -10.50 -10.09
N PHE A 364 16.72 -11.62 -9.74
CA PHE A 364 18.05 -11.63 -9.10
C PHE A 364 19.15 -11.16 -10.06
N SER A 365 19.05 -11.47 -11.35
CA SER A 365 19.97 -10.94 -12.37
C SER A 365 19.87 -9.42 -12.49
N ALA A 366 18.66 -8.85 -12.47
CA ALA A 366 18.46 -7.41 -12.56
C ALA A 366 19.06 -6.68 -11.35
N LEU A 367 18.84 -7.21 -10.14
CA LEU A 367 19.44 -6.69 -8.90
C LEU A 367 20.98 -6.81 -8.92
N GLY A 368 21.50 -7.99 -9.27
CA GLY A 368 22.95 -8.25 -9.32
C GLY A 368 23.68 -7.37 -10.34
N LYS A 369 23.13 -7.21 -11.56
CA LYS A 369 23.69 -6.30 -12.59
C LYS A 369 23.74 -4.83 -12.14
N ASN A 370 22.89 -4.47 -11.20
CA ASN A 370 22.83 -3.13 -10.61
C ASN A 370 23.59 -3.04 -9.28
N ASN A 371 24.46 -4.00 -8.96
CA ASN A 371 25.27 -4.03 -7.73
C ASN A 371 24.42 -3.94 -6.44
N ILE A 372 23.24 -4.55 -6.45
CA ILE A 372 22.37 -4.65 -5.26
C ILE A 372 22.60 -6.02 -4.64
N ASN A 373 23.14 -6.04 -3.42
CA ASN A 373 23.43 -7.29 -2.71
C ASN A 373 22.15 -7.86 -2.06
N ILE A 374 21.94 -9.16 -2.22
CA ILE A 374 20.81 -9.90 -1.65
C ILE A 374 21.26 -10.59 -0.36
N ARG A 375 20.59 -10.32 0.76
CA ARG A 375 20.89 -10.90 2.07
C ARG A 375 20.15 -12.19 2.33
N ALA A 376 18.87 -12.22 2.00
CA ALA A 376 18.01 -13.38 2.17
C ALA A 376 16.99 -13.44 1.05
N ILE A 377 16.54 -14.65 0.74
CA ILE A 377 15.51 -14.93 -0.26
C ILE A 377 14.44 -15.77 0.42
N ALA A 378 13.18 -15.41 0.16
CA ALA A 378 12.03 -16.23 0.47
C ALA A 378 11.16 -16.36 -0.78
N GLN A 379 10.92 -17.61 -1.18
CA GLN A 379 9.94 -17.96 -2.19
C GLN A 379 9.10 -19.09 -1.59
N GLY A 380 7.85 -18.78 -1.27
CA GLY A 380 6.96 -19.70 -0.58
C GLY A 380 6.33 -20.75 -1.50
N ALA A 381 5.45 -21.57 -0.92
CA ALA A 381 4.53 -22.41 -1.66
C ALA A 381 3.43 -21.61 -2.38
N SER A 382 3.18 -20.36 -1.97
CA SER A 382 2.29 -19.48 -2.72
C SER A 382 2.91 -19.19 -4.08
N GLU A 383 2.18 -19.46 -5.14
CA GLU A 383 2.67 -19.33 -6.51
C GLU A 383 2.75 -17.87 -6.97
N LYS A 384 2.77 -16.90 -6.05
CA LYS A 384 2.43 -15.51 -6.35
C LYS A 384 3.40 -14.45 -5.82
N ASN A 385 4.37 -14.80 -4.98
CA ASN A 385 5.35 -13.85 -4.48
C ASN A 385 6.80 -14.39 -4.55
N ILE A 386 7.73 -13.48 -4.79
CA ILE A 386 9.17 -13.68 -4.57
C ILE A 386 9.66 -12.51 -3.73
N SER A 387 10.20 -12.81 -2.55
CA SER A 387 10.67 -11.81 -1.60
C SER A 387 12.18 -11.90 -1.41
N THR A 388 12.83 -10.74 -1.33
CA THR A 388 14.26 -10.63 -1.08
C THR A 388 14.55 -9.57 -0.04
N VAL A 389 15.54 -9.80 0.81
CA VAL A 389 16.02 -8.83 1.77
C VAL A 389 17.26 -8.13 1.20
N ILE A 390 17.27 -6.80 1.22
CA ILE A 390 18.36 -5.95 0.74
C ILE A 390 18.64 -4.84 1.75
N ALA A 391 19.76 -4.13 1.58
CA ALA A 391 20.05 -2.95 2.40
C ALA A 391 19.03 -1.82 2.15
N GLN A 392 18.60 -1.14 3.21
CA GLN A 392 17.61 -0.06 3.16
C GLN A 392 18.02 1.05 2.17
N LYS A 393 19.32 1.37 2.08
CA LYS A 393 19.87 2.36 1.15
C LYS A 393 19.64 2.03 -0.33
N ASP A 394 19.50 0.74 -0.67
CA ASP A 394 19.40 0.27 -2.05
C ASP A 394 17.95 0.15 -2.53
N VAL A 395 16.95 0.34 -1.65
CA VAL A 395 15.51 0.16 -1.96
C VAL A 395 15.07 0.93 -3.18
N LYS A 396 15.38 2.24 -3.24
CA LYS A 396 14.96 3.08 -4.37
C LYS A 396 15.57 2.56 -5.68
N LYS A 397 16.85 2.17 -5.67
CA LYS A 397 17.53 1.61 -6.84
C LYS A 397 16.92 0.27 -7.25
N ALA A 398 16.65 -0.60 -6.28
CA ALA A 398 16.05 -1.91 -6.49
C ALA A 398 14.65 -1.79 -7.10
N LEU A 399 13.78 -0.95 -6.55
CA LEU A 399 12.43 -0.75 -7.05
C LEU A 399 12.43 -0.22 -8.48
N ASN A 400 13.26 0.78 -8.81
CA ASN A 400 13.36 1.30 -10.18
C ASN A 400 13.94 0.25 -11.14
N THR A 401 14.99 -0.47 -10.74
CA THR A 401 15.60 -1.55 -11.54
C THR A 401 14.62 -2.67 -11.84
N LEU A 402 13.87 -3.11 -10.83
CA LEU A 402 12.87 -4.16 -10.99
C LEU A 402 11.67 -3.66 -11.79
N HIS A 403 11.25 -2.41 -11.59
CA HIS A 403 10.15 -1.84 -12.36
C HIS A 403 10.49 -1.76 -13.84
N GLU A 404 11.69 -1.27 -14.18
CA GLU A 404 12.22 -1.29 -15.53
C GLU A 404 12.31 -2.71 -16.10
N ALA A 405 12.82 -3.66 -15.31
CA ALA A 405 12.97 -5.04 -15.79
C ALA A 405 11.62 -5.72 -16.08
N PHE A 406 10.56 -5.43 -15.32
CA PHE A 406 9.30 -6.20 -15.36
C PHE A 406 8.12 -5.48 -16.02
N PHE A 407 8.07 -4.15 -15.96
CA PHE A 407 6.89 -3.36 -16.34
C PHE A 407 7.16 -2.39 -17.47
N GLU A 408 8.38 -1.86 -17.55
CA GLU A 408 8.80 -1.23 -18.78
C GLU A 408 8.91 -2.36 -19.81
N GLY A 409 8.08 -2.29 -20.86
CA GLY A 409 8.32 -3.12 -22.03
C GLY A 409 9.80 -2.99 -22.39
N ASN A 410 10.43 -4.03 -22.94
CA ASN A 410 11.82 -3.99 -23.41
C ASN A 410 12.03 -2.96 -24.54
N ILE A 411 11.55 -1.73 -24.35
CA ILE A 411 11.54 -0.60 -25.25
C ILE A 411 12.94 -0.04 -25.13
N LYS A 412 13.84 -0.56 -25.95
CA LYS A 412 15.20 -0.06 -26.01
C LYS A 412 15.15 1.40 -26.41
N GLN A 413 15.52 2.27 -25.49
CA GLN A 413 15.68 3.68 -25.79
C GLN A 413 16.98 3.84 -26.57
N LEU A 414 16.88 4.41 -27.77
CA LEU A 414 18.00 4.67 -28.64
C LEU A 414 18.11 6.19 -28.81
N ASN A 415 19.17 6.74 -28.24
CA ASN A 415 19.55 8.13 -28.42
C ASN A 415 20.30 8.26 -29.76
N VAL A 416 19.74 9.04 -30.68
CA VAL A 416 20.24 9.18 -32.05
C VAL A 416 20.87 10.56 -32.22
N PHE A 417 22.09 10.57 -32.74
CA PHE A 417 22.82 11.78 -33.11
C PHE A 417 23.01 11.77 -34.62
N ILE A 418 22.56 12.82 -35.30
CA ILE A 418 22.57 12.89 -36.77
C ILE A 418 23.45 14.06 -37.21
N THR A 419 24.55 13.73 -37.87
CA THR A 419 25.39 14.71 -38.57
C THR A 419 25.06 14.69 -40.06
N GLY A 420 24.88 15.87 -40.66
CA GLY A 420 24.53 16.03 -42.07
C GLY A 420 23.03 16.08 -42.36
N VAL A 421 22.26 16.92 -41.65
CA VAL A 421 20.81 17.13 -41.93
C VAL A 421 20.52 18.03 -43.14
N GLY A 422 21.18 17.74 -44.28
CA GLY A 422 20.82 18.30 -45.59
C GLY A 422 19.59 17.59 -46.20
N ASN A 423 19.48 17.57 -47.52
CA ASN A 423 18.32 17.00 -48.23
C ASN A 423 18.00 15.55 -47.83
N VAL A 424 19.02 14.69 -47.63
CA VAL A 424 18.83 13.28 -47.26
C VAL A 424 18.56 13.14 -45.75
N GLY A 425 19.33 13.83 -44.91
CA GLY A 425 19.17 13.76 -43.45
C GLY A 425 17.82 14.30 -42.98
N GLU A 426 17.27 15.30 -43.67
CA GLU A 426 15.91 15.78 -43.43
C GLU A 426 14.86 14.66 -43.60
N ARG A 427 14.98 13.86 -44.68
CA ARG A 427 14.07 12.73 -44.91
C ARG A 427 14.19 11.65 -43.84
N LEU A 428 15.40 11.39 -43.34
CA LEU A 428 15.61 10.47 -42.22
C LEU A 428 14.90 10.98 -40.95
N VAL A 429 15.04 12.26 -40.60
CA VAL A 429 14.36 12.86 -39.44
C VAL A 429 12.84 12.76 -39.59
N GLU A 430 12.33 12.99 -40.80
CA GLU A 430 10.90 12.88 -41.12
C GLU A 430 10.39 11.43 -41.01
N GLN A 431 11.16 10.46 -41.48
CA GLN A 431 10.87 9.03 -41.29
C GLN A 431 10.87 8.63 -39.81
N ILE A 432 11.87 9.06 -39.03
CA ILE A 432 11.93 8.81 -37.58
C ILE A 432 10.68 9.37 -36.89
N LYS A 433 10.26 10.58 -37.26
CA LYS A 433 9.04 11.21 -36.74
C LYS A 433 7.78 10.41 -37.07
N GLN A 434 7.62 9.97 -38.32
CA GLN A 434 6.44 9.21 -38.77
C GLN A 434 6.39 7.80 -38.16
N GLN A 435 7.53 7.13 -38.09
CA GLN A 435 7.63 5.74 -37.64
C GLN A 435 7.77 5.60 -36.11
N ARG A 436 7.91 6.71 -35.37
CA ARG A 436 8.13 6.68 -33.91
C ARG A 436 7.11 5.82 -33.16
N LYS A 437 5.83 5.94 -33.52
CA LYS A 437 4.75 5.14 -32.90
C LYS A 437 4.88 3.66 -33.28
N TYR A 438 5.09 3.35 -34.55
CA TYR A 438 5.27 1.98 -35.03
C TYR A 438 6.47 1.28 -34.37
N LEU A 439 7.62 1.94 -34.29
CA LEU A 439 8.84 1.40 -33.67
C LEU A 439 8.65 1.14 -32.17
N LYS A 440 7.97 2.05 -31.47
CA LYS A 440 7.68 1.90 -30.05
C LYS A 440 6.72 0.73 -29.80
N ASP A 441 5.65 0.67 -30.58
CA ASP A 441 4.55 -0.28 -30.33
C ASP A 441 4.93 -1.70 -30.76
N ASN A 442 5.56 -1.85 -31.94
CA ASN A 442 5.82 -3.15 -32.57
C ASN A 442 7.24 -3.69 -32.33
N LEU A 443 8.25 -2.82 -32.40
CA LEU A 443 9.66 -3.25 -32.27
C LEU A 443 10.22 -3.02 -30.87
N LYS A 444 9.45 -2.39 -29.98
CA LYS A 444 9.90 -1.97 -28.65
C LYS A 444 11.21 -1.18 -28.77
N ILE A 445 11.19 -0.13 -29.59
CA ILE A 445 12.31 0.80 -29.74
C ILE A 445 11.77 2.22 -29.65
N ASN A 446 12.31 3.01 -28.73
CA ASN A 446 12.00 4.44 -28.62
C ASN A 446 13.21 5.24 -29.11
N LEU A 447 13.12 5.77 -30.34
CA LEU A 447 14.14 6.65 -30.90
C LEU A 447 13.94 8.08 -30.37
N ARG A 448 14.98 8.65 -29.75
CA ARG A 448 15.06 10.06 -29.38
C ARG A 448 16.21 10.69 -30.13
N VAL A 449 15.93 11.71 -30.92
CA VAL A 449 17.00 12.49 -31.57
C VAL A 449 17.54 13.48 -30.55
N ILE A 450 18.77 13.28 -30.09
CA ILE A 450 19.40 14.10 -29.05
C ILE A 450 20.22 15.23 -29.67
N GLY A 451 20.86 14.98 -30.82
CA GLY A 451 21.69 15.98 -31.50
C GLY A 451 21.52 15.98 -33.00
N LEU A 452 21.49 17.17 -33.59
CA LEU A 452 21.43 17.40 -35.03
C LEU A 452 22.54 18.37 -35.45
N SER A 453 23.19 18.12 -36.58
CA SER A 453 24.21 19.01 -37.13
C SER A 453 24.12 19.12 -38.65
N ASN A 454 24.24 20.34 -39.18
CA ASN A 454 24.43 20.62 -40.60
C ASN A 454 25.85 21.21 -40.83
N SER A 455 26.14 21.73 -42.02
CA SER A 455 27.48 22.26 -42.33
C SER A 455 27.81 23.61 -41.66
N ARG A 456 26.86 24.23 -40.94
CA ARG A 456 26.96 25.58 -40.36
C ARG A 456 26.61 25.61 -38.87
N THR A 457 25.55 24.90 -38.46
CA THR A 457 25.03 24.90 -37.09
C THR A 457 24.74 23.50 -36.58
N MET A 458 24.76 23.34 -35.25
CA MET A 458 24.40 22.12 -34.54
C MET A 458 23.60 22.43 -33.27
N ILE A 459 22.81 21.48 -32.79
CA ILE A 459 21.97 21.61 -31.59
C ILE A 459 21.88 20.28 -30.84
N PHE A 460 21.74 20.38 -29.51
CA PHE A 460 21.58 19.24 -28.61
C PHE A 460 20.48 19.49 -27.57
N ASP A 461 19.77 18.44 -27.19
CA ASP A 461 18.87 18.43 -26.04
C ASP A 461 18.90 17.04 -25.37
N ASP A 462 19.34 16.98 -24.13
CA ASP A 462 19.45 15.78 -23.31
C ASP A 462 18.08 15.10 -23.09
N ASN A 463 17.00 15.88 -23.15
CA ASN A 463 15.63 15.40 -23.10
C ASN A 463 15.04 15.07 -24.50
N GLY A 464 15.84 15.19 -25.55
CA GLY A 464 15.49 14.89 -26.93
C GLY A 464 14.73 16.01 -27.63
N LEU A 465 15.16 16.29 -28.85
CA LEU A 465 14.69 17.40 -29.66
C LEU A 465 13.23 17.24 -30.10
N ALA A 466 12.51 18.36 -30.11
CA ALA A 466 11.16 18.43 -30.65
C ALA A 466 11.18 18.37 -32.19
N LEU A 467 10.96 17.17 -32.74
CA LEU A 467 10.94 16.94 -34.21
C LEU A 467 9.83 17.69 -34.98
N LYS A 468 9.00 18.49 -34.32
CA LYS A 468 8.02 19.37 -34.99
C LYS A 468 8.69 20.61 -35.56
N ASN A 469 9.60 21.24 -34.81
CA ASN A 469 10.18 22.55 -35.11
C ASN A 469 11.72 22.52 -35.23
N TRP A 470 12.32 21.33 -35.28
CA TRP A 470 13.76 21.12 -35.24
C TRP A 470 14.59 21.95 -36.24
N LYS A 471 14.01 22.33 -37.39
CA LYS A 471 14.72 23.16 -38.40
C LYS A 471 14.98 24.58 -37.89
N ASP A 472 14.02 25.17 -37.19
CA ASP A 472 14.17 26.53 -36.68
C ASP A 472 15.05 26.53 -35.43
N ASP A 473 14.90 25.50 -34.59
CA ASP A 473 15.78 25.27 -33.44
C ASP A 473 17.24 25.10 -33.91
N LEU A 474 17.49 24.34 -34.98
CA LEU A 474 18.84 24.15 -35.54
C LEU A 474 19.44 25.44 -36.11
N LYS A 475 18.64 26.36 -36.65
CA LYS A 475 19.15 27.67 -37.12
C LYS A 475 19.65 28.53 -35.96
N GLN A 476 19.04 28.39 -34.79
CA GLN A 476 19.43 29.07 -33.55
C GLN A 476 20.50 28.31 -32.75
N GLY A 477 20.94 27.16 -33.29
CA GLY A 477 21.96 26.34 -32.68
C GLY A 477 23.35 26.97 -32.68
N GLU A 478 24.27 26.29 -32.00
CA GLU A 478 25.68 26.67 -31.95
C GLU A 478 26.40 26.38 -33.28
N THR A 479 27.58 26.95 -33.48
CA THR A 479 28.35 26.76 -34.72
C THR A 479 28.79 25.29 -34.86
N ALA A 480 28.56 24.70 -36.04
CA ALA A 480 28.88 23.29 -36.29
C ALA A 480 30.39 23.04 -36.28
N SER A 481 30.81 22.06 -35.48
CA SER A 481 32.17 21.50 -35.48
C SER A 481 32.08 19.99 -35.38
N LEU A 482 32.75 19.25 -36.26
CA LEU A 482 32.72 17.78 -36.23
C LEU A 482 33.34 17.24 -34.92
N GLN A 483 34.46 17.85 -34.49
CA GLN A 483 35.11 17.51 -33.23
C GLN A 483 34.23 17.89 -32.04
N GLY A 484 33.65 19.09 -32.05
CA GLY A 484 32.74 19.54 -30.99
C GLY A 484 31.49 18.67 -30.87
N PHE A 485 30.93 18.23 -32.00
CA PHE A 485 29.78 17.33 -32.03
C PHE A 485 30.12 15.96 -31.43
N LEU A 486 31.29 15.41 -31.76
CA LEU A 486 31.77 14.14 -31.23
C LEU A 486 32.08 14.21 -29.73
N ASP A 487 32.68 15.31 -29.27
CA ASP A 487 32.97 15.52 -27.84
C ASP A 487 31.68 15.67 -27.03
N ARG A 488 30.65 16.32 -27.60
CA ARG A 488 29.32 16.40 -26.97
C ARG A 488 28.62 15.04 -26.93
N ILE A 489 28.74 14.22 -27.97
CA ILE A 489 28.23 12.84 -27.96
C ILE A 489 28.88 12.03 -26.82
N LYS A 490 30.20 12.15 -26.64
CA LYS A 490 30.93 11.45 -25.56
C LYS A 490 30.55 11.92 -24.16
N LEU A 491 30.09 13.16 -24.02
CA LEU A 491 29.64 13.71 -22.73
C LEU A 491 28.21 13.26 -22.38
N LEU A 492 27.39 12.95 -23.40
CA LEU A 492 25.99 12.56 -23.26
C LEU A 492 25.74 11.05 -23.28
N ASN A 493 26.76 10.25 -23.63
CA ASN A 493 26.81 8.79 -23.50
C ASN A 493 27.64 8.41 -22.27
#